data_AF-A0A7S3YS05-F1
#
_entry.id   AF-A0A7S3YS05-F1
#
_cell.length_a   1.000
_cell.length_b   1.000
_cell.length_c   1.000
_cell.angle_alpha   90.00
_cell.angle_beta   90.00
_cell.angle_gamma   90.00
#
_symmetry.space_group_name_H-M   'P 1'
#
loop_
_entity.id
_entity.type
_entity.pdbx_description
1 polymer ?
#
loop_
_entity_poly.entity_id
_entity_poly.type
_entity_poly.pdbx_seq_one_letter_code
_entity_poly.pdbx_strand_id
1 'polypeptide(L)'
;MSTEKLKQSENDAREELKKATEAQENKLKELKVIITKYTQLHSQLRRQERTLQIQANQHMKSMRAMEAQIKAIHDYLTRCKEMHGKMLGSITAPSWAISHHYHMTAIEHTMGHTQPHILEVGDMIRGHLHIYAMANCTTQYRKQAELHLRKANADRTKAADKVKQVYAKLRKVRTNIIKTLKVLNTATKTVATNRLGIGKGPAKTPEKKKMMPPGGVMLP
;
A
#
# COMPACT_ATOMS: atom_id res chain seq x y z
N MET A 1 22.79 -70.35 -23.70
CA MET A 1 21.59 -69.54 -24.02
C MET A 1 21.57 -69.29 -25.52
N SER A 2 20.45 -69.54 -26.22
CA SER A 2 20.35 -69.33 -27.68
C SER A 2 20.58 -67.87 -28.03
N THR A 3 21.34 -67.62 -29.10
CA THR A 3 21.62 -66.29 -29.68
C THR A 3 20.34 -65.52 -30.04
N GLU A 4 19.23 -66.22 -30.30
CA GLU A 4 17.91 -65.61 -30.50
C GLU A 4 17.34 -64.99 -29.24
N LYS A 5 17.52 -65.61 -28.06
CA LYS A 5 17.06 -65.05 -26.78
C LYS A 5 17.81 -63.76 -26.41
N LEU A 6 19.09 -63.68 -26.76
CA LEU A 6 19.91 -62.47 -26.61
C LEU A 6 19.45 -61.35 -27.54
N LYS A 7 19.18 -61.64 -28.82
CA LYS A 7 18.64 -60.66 -29.77
C LYS A 7 17.26 -60.14 -29.35
N GLN A 8 16.42 -61.01 -28.81
CA GLN A 8 15.08 -60.63 -28.34
C GLN A 8 15.18 -59.71 -27.12
N SER A 9 16.02 -60.04 -26.13
CA SER A 9 16.25 -59.17 -24.96
C SER A 9 16.89 -57.84 -25.34
N GLU A 10 17.75 -57.80 -26.36
CA GLU A 10 18.36 -56.56 -26.84
C GLU A 10 17.33 -55.67 -27.57
N ASN A 11 16.42 -56.28 -28.33
CA ASN A 11 15.31 -55.57 -28.97
C ASN A 11 14.31 -55.02 -27.95
N ASP A 12 13.95 -55.81 -26.92
CA ASP A 12 13.06 -55.39 -25.84
C ASP A 12 13.68 -54.21 -25.06
N ALA A 13 14.98 -54.29 -24.73
CA ALA A 13 15.70 -53.20 -24.07
C ALA A 13 15.77 -51.93 -24.94
N ARG A 14 15.94 -52.06 -26.26
CA ARG A 14 15.91 -50.93 -27.20
C ARG A 14 14.51 -50.30 -27.27
N GLU A 15 13.46 -51.10 -27.27
CA GLU A 15 12.08 -50.61 -27.29
C GLU A 15 11.70 -49.90 -25.99
N GLU A 16 12.11 -50.43 -24.84
CA GLU A 16 11.95 -49.77 -23.54
C GLU A 16 12.71 -48.44 -23.47
N LEU A 17 13.93 -48.39 -23.99
CA LEU A 17 14.74 -47.17 -24.02
C LEU A 17 14.13 -46.12 -24.97
N LYS A 18 13.52 -46.55 -26.08
CA LYS A 18 12.74 -45.69 -26.98
C LYS A 18 11.48 -45.14 -26.29
N LYS A 19 10.70 -45.98 -25.60
CA LYS A 19 9.52 -45.52 -24.83
C LYS A 19 9.91 -44.55 -23.71
N ALA A 20 11.02 -44.81 -23.01
CA ALA A 20 11.52 -43.94 -21.95
C ALA A 20 12.00 -42.58 -22.48
N THR A 21 12.69 -42.56 -23.63
CA THR A 21 13.13 -41.32 -24.28
C THR A 21 11.94 -40.50 -24.81
N GLU A 22 10.95 -41.12 -25.45
CA GLU A 22 9.72 -40.45 -25.88
C GLU A 22 8.93 -39.85 -24.70
N ALA A 23 8.80 -40.60 -23.59
CA ALA A 23 8.18 -40.10 -22.37
C ALA A 23 8.95 -38.92 -21.75
N GLN A 24 10.28 -38.94 -21.80
CA GLN A 24 11.13 -37.85 -21.32
C GLN A 24 11.03 -36.60 -22.21
N GLU A 25 10.98 -36.77 -23.53
CA GLU A 25 10.76 -35.67 -24.47
C GLU A 25 9.40 -35.00 -24.27
N ASN A 26 8.35 -35.79 -24.04
CA ASN A 26 7.01 -35.25 -23.76
C ASN A 26 6.98 -34.44 -22.45
N LYS A 27 7.61 -34.93 -21.37
CA LYS A 27 7.78 -34.16 -20.13
C LYS A 27 8.57 -32.86 -20.33
N LEU A 28 9.61 -32.88 -21.18
CA LEU A 28 10.36 -31.68 -21.53
C LEU A 28 9.52 -30.66 -22.32
N LYS A 29 8.66 -31.13 -23.23
CA LYS A 29 7.71 -30.27 -23.97
C LYS A 29 6.71 -29.61 -23.00
N GLU A 30 6.12 -30.38 -22.08
CA GLU A 30 5.21 -29.86 -21.05
C GLU A 30 5.88 -28.81 -20.15
N LEU A 31 7.10 -29.08 -19.67
CA LEU A 31 7.87 -28.14 -18.86
C LEU A 31 8.17 -26.83 -19.61
N LYS A 32 8.48 -26.88 -20.91
CA LYS A 32 8.66 -25.68 -21.74
C LYS A 32 7.38 -24.86 -21.81
N VAL A 33 6.22 -25.49 -21.98
CA VAL A 33 4.91 -24.79 -22.00
C VAL A 33 4.66 -24.09 -20.65
N ILE A 34 4.95 -24.76 -19.54
CA ILE A 34 4.85 -24.18 -18.19
C ILE A 34 5.78 -22.97 -18.05
N ILE A 35 7.04 -23.08 -18.45
CA ILE A 35 8.02 -21.99 -18.37
C ILE A 35 7.52 -20.78 -19.17
N THR A 36 7.05 -20.97 -20.40
CA THR A 36 6.52 -19.88 -21.24
C THR A 36 5.33 -19.19 -20.58
N LYS A 37 4.36 -19.97 -20.08
CA LYS A 37 3.17 -19.44 -19.39
C LYS A 37 3.54 -18.63 -18.15
N TYR A 38 4.42 -19.16 -17.30
CA TYR A 38 4.85 -18.47 -16.08
C TYR A 38 5.75 -17.25 -16.38
N THR A 39 6.51 -17.26 -17.48
CA THR A 39 7.27 -16.10 -17.95
C THR A 39 6.35 -14.96 -18.38
N GLN A 40 5.28 -15.28 -19.13
CA GLN A 40 4.28 -14.31 -19.53
C GLN A 40 3.53 -13.73 -18.31
N LEU A 41 3.12 -14.60 -17.38
CA LEU A 41 2.49 -14.19 -16.13
C LEU A 41 3.40 -13.28 -15.30
N HIS A 42 4.68 -13.62 -15.17
CA HIS A 42 5.66 -12.78 -14.47
C HIS A 42 5.77 -11.40 -15.12
N SER A 43 5.85 -11.34 -16.45
CA SER A 43 5.88 -10.06 -17.19
C SER A 43 4.63 -9.21 -16.95
N GLN A 44 3.44 -9.83 -16.96
CA GLN A 44 2.18 -9.15 -16.66
C GLN A 44 2.14 -8.62 -15.23
N LEU A 45 2.52 -9.42 -14.24
CA LEU A 45 2.58 -9.01 -12.84
C LEU A 45 3.56 -7.85 -12.62
N ARG A 46 4.72 -7.85 -13.31
CA ARG A 46 5.69 -6.75 -13.28
C ARG A 46 5.17 -5.47 -13.91
N ARG A 47 4.33 -5.56 -14.96
CA ARG A 47 3.64 -4.39 -15.53
C ARG A 47 2.62 -3.85 -14.53
N GLN A 48 1.80 -4.72 -13.95
CA GLN A 48 0.82 -4.36 -12.93
C GLN A 48 1.48 -3.72 -11.70
N GLU A 49 2.60 -4.27 -11.22
CA GLU A 49 3.38 -3.69 -10.10
C GLU A 49 3.79 -2.25 -10.40
N ARG A 50 4.35 -1.99 -11.59
CA ARG A 50 4.77 -0.64 -12.01
C ARG A 50 3.59 0.33 -12.06
N THR A 51 2.47 -0.09 -12.65
CA THR A 51 1.26 0.75 -12.71
C THR A 51 0.74 1.08 -11.31
N LEU A 52 0.65 0.09 -10.42
CA LEU A 52 0.19 0.31 -9.05
C LEU A 52 1.15 1.20 -8.25
N GLN A 53 2.45 1.11 -8.50
CA GLN A 53 3.45 1.97 -7.86
C GLN A 53 3.33 3.42 -8.32
N ILE A 54 3.09 3.65 -9.62
CA ILE A 54 2.81 5.00 -10.16
C ILE A 54 1.54 5.57 -9.52
N GLN A 55 0.46 4.77 -9.46
CA GLN A 55 -0.79 5.18 -8.82
C GLN A 55 -0.60 5.52 -7.34
N ALA A 56 0.15 4.70 -6.59
CA ALA A 56 0.46 4.96 -5.19
C ALA A 56 1.17 6.31 -5.01
N ASN A 57 2.18 6.58 -5.84
CA ASN A 57 2.93 7.85 -5.81
C ASN A 57 2.05 9.06 -6.16
N GLN A 58 1.17 8.93 -7.16
CA GLN A 58 0.22 9.98 -7.52
C GLN A 58 -0.75 10.29 -6.37
N HIS A 59 -1.32 9.27 -5.74
CA HIS A 59 -2.18 9.46 -4.59
C HIS A 59 -1.43 10.07 -3.40
N MET A 60 -0.19 9.65 -3.13
CA MET A 60 0.64 10.25 -2.08
C MET A 60 0.94 11.73 -2.35
N LYS A 61 1.24 12.10 -3.60
CA LYS A 61 1.45 13.50 -3.99
C LYS A 61 0.18 14.32 -3.78
N SER A 62 -0.98 13.79 -4.18
CA SER A 62 -2.28 14.43 -3.95
C SER A 62 -2.58 14.59 -2.47
N MET A 63 -2.26 13.59 -1.63
CA MET A 63 -2.45 13.68 -0.18
C MET A 63 -1.61 14.80 0.44
N ARG A 64 -0.33 14.92 0.08
CA ARG A 64 0.55 15.98 0.58
C ARG A 64 0.02 17.39 0.22
N ALA A 65 -0.49 17.55 -1.00
CA ALA A 65 -1.11 18.81 -1.41
C ALA A 65 -2.36 19.14 -0.58
N MET A 66 -3.22 18.16 -0.33
CA MET A 66 -4.39 18.32 0.54
C MET A 66 -3.99 18.63 1.99
N GLU A 67 -2.97 17.97 2.52
CA GLU A 67 -2.44 18.25 3.87
C GLU A 67 -1.94 19.68 3.99
N ALA A 68 -1.25 20.21 2.98
CA ALA A 68 -0.83 21.61 2.95
C ALA A 68 -2.03 22.57 2.97
N GLN A 69 -3.08 22.28 2.19
CA GLN A 69 -4.31 23.09 2.19
C GLN A 69 -5.04 23.03 3.54
N ILE A 70 -5.18 21.84 4.12
CA ILE A 70 -5.77 21.64 5.45
C ILE A 70 -5.00 22.44 6.49
N LYS A 71 -3.67 22.35 6.46
CA LYS A 71 -2.79 23.09 7.38
C LYS A 71 -2.99 24.59 7.22
N ALA A 72 -3.00 25.12 6.00
CA ALA A 72 -3.20 26.55 5.77
C ALA A 72 -4.54 27.07 6.32
N ILE A 73 -5.64 26.33 6.12
CA ILE A 73 -6.97 26.67 6.65
C ILE A 73 -6.98 26.57 8.18
N HIS A 74 -6.39 25.50 8.72
CA HIS A 74 -6.29 25.30 10.15
C HIS A 74 -5.49 26.42 10.83
N ASP A 75 -4.31 26.76 10.30
CA ASP A 75 -3.46 27.84 10.81
C ASP A 75 -4.19 29.18 10.75
N TYR A 76 -4.97 29.45 9.69
CA TYR A 76 -5.81 30.64 9.60
C TYR A 76 -6.86 30.68 10.72
N LEU A 77 -7.63 29.61 10.89
CA LEU A 77 -8.67 29.52 11.94
C LEU A 77 -8.08 29.65 13.35
N THR A 78 -6.92 29.03 13.59
CA THR A 78 -6.20 29.12 14.86
C THR A 78 -5.75 30.55 15.13
N ARG A 79 -5.15 31.24 14.15
CA ARG A 79 -4.79 32.67 14.30
C ARG A 79 -6.00 33.55 14.57
N CYS A 80 -7.12 33.32 13.88
CA CYS A 80 -8.37 34.05 14.15
C CYS A 80 -8.84 33.83 15.59
N LYS A 81 -8.80 32.58 16.09
CA LYS A 81 -9.19 32.25 17.47
C LYS A 81 -8.25 32.89 18.50
N GLU A 82 -6.95 32.86 18.27
CA GLU A 82 -5.95 33.47 19.15
C GLU A 82 -6.09 34.98 19.20
N MET A 83 -6.25 35.64 18.05
CA MET A 83 -6.46 37.09 17.96
C MET A 83 -7.74 37.48 18.69
N HIS A 84 -8.84 36.77 18.43
CA HIS A 84 -10.12 36.97 19.10
C HIS A 84 -9.99 36.81 20.62
N GLY A 85 -9.34 35.75 21.10
CA GLY A 85 -9.10 35.53 22.53
C GLY A 85 -8.25 36.61 23.19
N LYS A 86 -7.20 37.09 22.51
CA LYS A 86 -6.36 38.21 22.98
C LYS A 86 -7.15 39.51 23.06
N MET A 87 -7.95 39.81 22.03
CA MET A 87 -8.81 40.99 22.01
C MET A 87 -9.83 40.94 23.14
N LEU A 88 -10.54 39.83 23.33
CA LEU A 88 -11.47 39.67 24.46
C LEU A 88 -10.76 39.80 25.81
N GLY A 89 -9.60 39.17 25.98
CA GLY A 89 -8.83 39.22 27.23
C GLY A 89 -8.28 40.61 27.57
N SER A 90 -8.11 41.49 26.56
CA SER A 90 -7.71 42.89 26.78
C SER A 90 -8.85 43.78 27.30
N ILE A 91 -10.09 43.32 27.19
CA ILE A 91 -11.29 44.06 27.63
C ILE A 91 -11.56 43.70 29.08
N THR A 92 -10.99 44.46 30.02
CA THR A 92 -11.20 44.28 31.46
C THR A 92 -12.51 44.90 31.96
N ALA A 93 -12.94 46.01 31.33
CA ALA A 93 -14.21 46.68 31.58
C ALA A 93 -14.87 47.01 30.24
N PRO A 94 -15.83 46.19 29.77
CA PRO A 94 -16.51 46.44 28.51
C PRO A 94 -17.31 47.75 28.59
N SER A 95 -17.21 48.56 27.53
CA SER A 95 -17.87 49.86 27.43
C SER A 95 -18.36 50.09 26.02
N TRP A 96 -19.62 50.47 25.89
CA TRP A 96 -20.30 50.69 24.62
C TRP A 96 -19.78 51.91 23.87
N ALA A 97 -19.22 52.90 24.57
CA ALA A 97 -18.61 54.07 23.94
C ALA A 97 -17.36 53.72 23.10
N ILE A 98 -16.77 52.54 23.32
CA ILE A 98 -15.57 52.08 22.63
C ILE A 98 -15.96 51.14 21.50
N SER A 99 -15.76 51.59 20.25
CA SER A 99 -16.14 50.83 19.04
C SER A 99 -15.57 49.41 18.99
N HIS A 100 -14.33 49.20 19.44
CA HIS A 100 -13.72 47.86 19.46
C HIS A 100 -14.43 46.91 20.44
N HIS A 101 -14.83 47.39 21.61
CA HIS A 101 -15.56 46.56 22.59
C HIS A 101 -16.93 46.15 22.03
N TYR A 102 -17.64 47.10 21.41
CA TYR A 102 -18.90 46.81 20.73
C TYR A 102 -18.72 45.81 19.58
N HIS A 103 -17.65 45.93 18.78
CA HIS A 103 -17.35 44.95 17.73
C HIS A 103 -17.12 43.54 18.28
N MET A 104 -16.39 43.41 19.39
CA MET A 104 -16.15 42.11 20.03
C MET A 104 -17.43 41.51 20.60
N THR A 105 -18.27 42.31 21.26
CA THR A 105 -19.60 41.88 21.71
C THR A 105 -20.49 41.45 20.53
N ALA A 106 -20.46 42.19 19.41
CA ALA A 106 -21.17 41.82 18.19
C ALA A 106 -20.67 40.51 17.57
N ILE A 107 -19.36 40.23 17.62
CA ILE A 107 -18.80 38.94 17.22
C ILE A 107 -19.37 37.83 18.11
N GLU A 108 -19.30 37.99 19.44
CA GLU A 108 -19.80 37.00 20.39
C GLU A 108 -21.29 36.68 20.18
N HIS A 109 -22.10 37.71 19.96
CA HIS A 109 -23.53 37.56 19.67
C HIS A 109 -23.79 36.85 18.33
N THR A 110 -23.08 37.23 17.26
CA THR A 110 -23.24 36.58 15.94
C THR A 110 -22.72 35.13 15.95
N MET A 111 -21.79 34.81 16.86
CA MET A 111 -21.34 33.46 17.15
C MET A 111 -22.36 32.64 17.96
N GLY A 112 -23.38 33.28 18.54
CA GLY A 112 -24.45 32.64 19.30
C GLY A 112 -24.23 32.60 20.81
N HIS A 113 -23.26 33.36 21.33
CA HIS A 113 -23.11 33.54 22.77
C HIS A 113 -24.16 34.53 23.29
N THR A 114 -24.65 34.28 24.51
CA THR A 114 -25.62 35.17 25.16
C THR A 114 -24.97 36.53 25.42
N GLN A 115 -25.47 37.56 24.76
CA GLN A 115 -25.05 38.96 24.94
C GLN A 115 -26.33 39.81 25.09
N PRO A 116 -26.29 40.93 25.84
CA PRO A 116 -27.40 41.89 25.87
C PRO A 116 -27.73 42.34 24.44
N HIS A 117 -29.01 42.66 24.18
CA HIS A 117 -29.53 42.95 22.84
C HIS A 117 -28.72 44.06 22.16
N ILE A 118 -27.77 43.67 21.32
CA ILE A 118 -26.78 44.57 20.70
C ILE A 118 -27.43 45.68 19.87
N LEU A 119 -28.61 45.40 19.31
CA LEU A 119 -29.40 46.37 18.55
C LEU A 119 -30.08 47.41 19.45
N GLU A 120 -30.46 47.03 20.68
CA GLU A 120 -31.08 47.98 21.64
C GLU A 120 -30.02 48.92 22.26
N VAL A 121 -28.78 48.45 22.39
CA VAL A 121 -27.66 49.24 22.94
C VAL A 121 -26.91 50.01 21.83
N GLY A 122 -27.01 49.56 20.58
CA GLY A 122 -26.29 50.10 19.43
C GLY A 122 -26.71 51.51 19.00
N ASP A 123 -27.96 51.92 19.26
CA ASP A 123 -28.47 53.26 18.89
C ASP A 123 -27.65 54.41 19.52
N MET A 124 -26.96 54.15 20.63
CA MET A 124 -26.07 55.12 21.29
C MET A 124 -24.70 55.26 20.63
N ILE A 125 -24.35 54.39 19.67
CA ILE A 125 -23.05 54.36 18.99
C ILE A 125 -23.22 54.73 17.52
N ARG A 126 -22.49 55.75 17.08
CA ARG A 126 -22.45 56.13 15.67
C ARG A 126 -21.84 55.01 14.83
N GLY A 127 -22.56 54.54 13.81
CA GLY A 127 -22.08 53.49 12.90
C GLY A 127 -22.22 52.05 13.43
N HIS A 128 -23.01 51.84 14.48
CA HIS A 128 -23.22 50.52 15.10
C HIS A 128 -23.69 49.43 14.11
N LEU A 129 -24.56 49.77 13.15
CA LEU A 129 -25.01 48.83 12.11
C LEU A 129 -23.85 48.35 11.24
N HIS A 130 -22.91 49.24 10.92
CA HIS A 130 -21.73 48.89 10.14
C HIS A 130 -20.81 47.93 10.93
N ILE A 131 -20.55 48.24 12.20
CA ILE A 131 -19.72 47.39 13.07
C ILE A 131 -20.37 46.01 13.26
N TYR A 132 -21.69 45.96 13.42
CA TYR A 132 -22.46 44.72 13.52
C TYR A 132 -22.43 43.91 12.21
N ALA A 133 -22.60 44.57 11.06
CA ALA A 133 -22.48 43.94 9.75
C ALA A 133 -21.09 43.34 9.55
N MET A 134 -20.02 44.06 9.93
CA MET A 134 -18.65 43.54 9.90
C MET A 134 -18.47 42.31 10.80
N ALA A 135 -19.02 42.33 12.01
CA ALA A 135 -18.96 41.19 12.93
C ALA A 135 -19.68 39.96 12.33
N ASN A 136 -20.87 40.17 11.77
CA ASN A 136 -21.63 39.10 11.11
C ASN A 136 -20.86 38.53 9.90
N CYS A 137 -20.32 39.38 9.03
CA CYS A 137 -19.48 38.96 7.90
C CYS A 137 -18.29 38.12 8.39
N THR A 138 -17.59 38.57 9.43
CA THR A 138 -16.44 37.87 10.01
C THR A 138 -16.84 36.48 10.53
N THR A 139 -17.95 36.38 11.24
CA THR A 139 -18.50 35.11 11.73
C THR A 139 -18.91 34.18 10.59
N GLN A 140 -19.50 34.72 9.52
CA GLN A 140 -19.85 33.94 8.33
C GLN A 140 -18.62 33.40 7.61
N TYR A 141 -17.58 34.22 7.41
CA TYR A 141 -16.31 33.78 6.84
C TYR A 141 -15.68 32.66 7.67
N ARG A 142 -15.68 32.77 9.00
CA ARG A 142 -15.19 31.72 9.89
C ARG A 142 -15.99 30.42 9.70
N LYS A 143 -17.33 30.48 9.69
CA LYS A 143 -18.19 29.30 9.48
C LYS A 143 -17.92 28.64 8.13
N GLN A 144 -17.70 29.42 7.07
CA GLN A 144 -17.31 28.91 5.76
C GLN A 144 -15.94 28.23 5.80
N ALA A 145 -14.94 28.85 6.41
CA ALA A 145 -13.61 28.26 6.56
C ALA A 145 -13.64 26.94 7.37
N GLU A 146 -14.43 26.85 8.43
CA GLU A 146 -14.66 25.60 9.18
C GLU A 146 -15.32 24.53 8.32
N LEU A 147 -16.30 24.88 7.48
CA LEU A 147 -16.92 23.96 6.52
C LEU A 147 -15.90 23.46 5.49
N HIS A 148 -15.07 24.35 4.94
CA HIS A 148 -14.00 23.97 4.01
C HIS A 148 -12.98 23.03 4.67
N LEU A 149 -12.61 23.28 5.92
CA LEU A 149 -11.74 22.40 6.69
C LEU A 149 -12.35 21.00 6.87
N ARG A 150 -13.65 20.92 7.21
CA ARG A 150 -14.36 19.63 7.34
C ARG A 150 -14.38 18.86 6.02
N LYS A 151 -14.71 19.53 4.91
CA LYS A 151 -14.71 18.93 3.57
C LYS A 151 -13.32 18.41 3.20
N ALA A 152 -12.29 19.23 3.39
CA ALA A 152 -10.91 18.85 3.09
C ALA A 152 -10.44 17.65 3.94
N ASN A 153 -10.79 17.59 5.23
CA ASN A 153 -10.51 16.43 6.08
C ASN A 153 -11.23 15.15 5.66
N ALA A 154 -12.48 15.27 5.20
CA ALA A 154 -13.23 14.13 4.66
C ALA A 154 -12.56 13.60 3.39
N ASP A 155 -12.14 14.50 2.50
CA ASP A 155 -11.45 14.12 1.26
C ASP A 155 -10.06 13.54 1.52
N ARG A 156 -9.32 14.05 2.52
CA ARG A 156 -8.06 13.45 3.00
C ARG A 156 -8.28 12.01 3.44
N THR A 157 -9.35 11.75 4.18
CA THR A 157 -9.68 10.40 4.68
C THR A 157 -9.97 9.45 3.51
N LYS A 158 -10.79 9.87 2.56
CA LYS A 158 -11.06 9.10 1.33
C LYS A 158 -9.78 8.83 0.53
N ALA A 159 -8.89 9.81 0.41
CA ALA A 159 -7.61 9.65 -0.27
C ALA A 159 -6.70 8.66 0.46
N ALA A 160 -6.63 8.74 1.79
CA ALA A 160 -5.87 7.80 2.62
C ALA A 160 -6.35 6.35 2.44
N ASP A 161 -7.66 6.15 2.36
CA ASP A 161 -8.22 4.81 2.13
C ASP A 161 -7.91 4.27 0.73
N LYS A 162 -7.95 5.13 -0.30
CA LYS A 162 -7.48 4.75 -1.65
C LYS A 162 -6.00 4.34 -1.64
N VAL A 163 -5.15 5.08 -0.94
CA VAL A 163 -3.73 4.73 -0.78
C VAL A 163 -3.59 3.36 -0.12
N LYS A 164 -4.29 3.10 1.00
CA LYS A 164 -4.28 1.78 1.67
C LYS A 164 -4.68 0.66 0.73
N GLN A 165 -5.73 0.85 -0.08
CA GLN A 165 -6.18 -0.14 -1.06
C GLN A 165 -5.13 -0.43 -2.14
N VAL A 166 -4.48 0.60 -2.68
CA VAL A 166 -3.42 0.43 -3.67
C VAL A 166 -2.23 -0.32 -3.08
N TYR A 167 -1.78 0.03 -1.87
CA TYR A 167 -0.70 -0.70 -1.19
C TYR A 167 -1.08 -2.15 -0.85
N ALA A 168 -2.34 -2.43 -0.50
CA ALA A 168 -2.82 -3.79 -0.30
C ALA A 168 -2.75 -4.62 -1.60
N LYS A 169 -3.18 -4.05 -2.74
CA LYS A 169 -3.05 -4.69 -4.06
C LYS A 169 -1.58 -4.90 -4.43
N LEU A 170 -0.73 -3.91 -4.18
CA LEU A 170 0.70 -3.96 -4.48
C LEU A 170 1.41 -5.07 -3.68
N ARG A 171 1.06 -5.24 -2.40
CA ARG A 171 1.52 -6.39 -1.59
C ARG A 171 1.13 -7.73 -2.22
N LYS A 172 -0.13 -7.90 -2.61
CA LYS A 172 -0.61 -9.14 -3.26
C LYS A 172 0.14 -9.42 -4.56
N VAL A 173 0.33 -8.41 -5.41
CA VAL A 173 1.06 -8.54 -6.69
C VAL A 173 2.52 -8.93 -6.43
N ARG A 174 3.21 -8.30 -5.48
CA ARG A 174 4.58 -8.67 -5.09
C ARG A 174 4.69 -10.10 -4.58
N THR A 175 3.75 -10.53 -3.72
CA THR A 175 3.69 -11.92 -3.27
C THR A 175 3.51 -12.88 -4.44
N ASN A 176 2.65 -12.55 -5.40
CA ASN A 176 2.44 -13.36 -6.60
C ASN A 176 3.69 -13.41 -7.47
N ILE A 177 4.40 -12.28 -7.67
CA ILE A 177 5.69 -12.25 -8.40
C ILE A 177 6.68 -13.22 -7.77
N ILE A 178 6.84 -13.20 -6.44
CA ILE A 178 7.75 -14.10 -5.72
C ILE A 178 7.34 -15.56 -5.92
N LYS A 179 6.04 -15.88 -5.82
CA LYS A 179 5.53 -17.24 -6.07
C LYS A 179 5.81 -17.70 -7.50
N THR A 180 5.51 -16.86 -8.49
CA THR A 180 5.75 -17.13 -9.91
C THR A 180 7.24 -17.34 -10.18
N LEU A 181 8.13 -16.52 -9.59
CA LEU A 181 9.58 -16.69 -9.71
C LEU A 181 10.08 -18.02 -9.11
N LYS A 182 9.53 -18.44 -7.97
CA LYS A 182 9.87 -19.75 -7.37
C LYS A 182 9.52 -20.90 -8.33
N VAL A 183 8.32 -20.90 -8.90
CA VAL A 183 7.88 -21.94 -9.86
C VAL A 183 8.74 -21.94 -11.12
N LEU A 184 9.06 -20.75 -11.64
CA LEU A 184 9.88 -20.59 -12.84
C LEU A 184 11.30 -21.12 -12.60
N ASN A 185 11.91 -20.80 -11.44
CA ASN A 185 13.22 -21.30 -11.04
C ASN A 185 13.25 -22.82 -10.83
N THR A 186 12.19 -23.40 -10.26
CA THR A 186 12.10 -24.87 -10.14
C THR A 186 11.98 -25.53 -11.49
N ALA A 187 11.12 -25.01 -12.38
CA ALA A 187 10.92 -25.57 -13.72
C ALA A 187 12.19 -25.48 -14.57
N THR A 188 12.91 -24.35 -14.54
CA THR A 188 14.17 -24.18 -15.28
C THR A 188 15.28 -25.07 -14.74
N LYS A 189 15.39 -25.24 -13.41
CA LYS A 189 16.32 -26.20 -12.80
C LYS A 189 16.02 -27.64 -13.22
N THR A 190 14.75 -28.05 -13.22
CA THR A 190 14.34 -29.40 -13.65
C THR A 190 14.66 -29.64 -15.14
N VAL A 191 14.48 -28.64 -16.00
CA VAL A 191 14.90 -28.73 -17.40
C VAL A 191 16.43 -28.83 -17.54
N ALA A 192 17.19 -28.07 -16.74
CA ALA A 192 18.65 -28.13 -16.74
C ALA A 192 19.17 -29.50 -16.27
N THR A 193 18.62 -30.06 -15.20
CA THR A 193 18.99 -31.41 -14.72
C THR A 193 18.62 -32.50 -15.71
N ASN A 194 17.46 -32.41 -16.36
CA ASN A 194 17.03 -33.38 -17.38
C ASN A 194 17.87 -33.31 -18.66
N ARG A 195 18.45 -32.15 -18.99
CA ARG A 195 19.42 -32.00 -20.09
C ARG A 195 20.81 -32.56 -19.74
N LEU A 196 21.25 -32.37 -18.49
CA LEU A 196 22.55 -32.87 -18.00
C LEU A 196 22.53 -34.38 -17.66
N GLY A 197 21.35 -34.96 -17.40
CA GLY A 197 21.17 -36.40 -17.14
C GLY A 197 21.43 -37.31 -18.33
N ILE A 198 21.61 -36.77 -19.54
CA ILE A 198 21.93 -37.53 -20.77
C ILE A 198 23.34 -38.16 -20.71
N GLY A 199 24.19 -37.78 -19.75
CA GLY A 199 25.58 -38.26 -19.64
C GLY A 199 25.90 -39.16 -18.44
N LYS A 200 24.97 -39.48 -17.54
CA LYS A 200 25.25 -40.38 -16.41
C LYS A 200 24.41 -41.64 -16.51
N GLY A 201 25.01 -42.67 -17.12
CA GLY A 201 24.59 -44.05 -16.96
C GLY A 201 24.54 -44.45 -15.48
N PRO A 202 23.86 -45.58 -15.16
CA PRO A 202 23.48 -45.92 -13.80
C PRO A 202 24.71 -45.93 -12.88
N ALA A 203 24.65 -45.11 -11.82
CA ALA A 203 25.61 -45.17 -10.74
C ALA A 203 25.62 -46.60 -10.20
N LYS A 204 26.72 -47.32 -10.41
CA LYS A 204 26.97 -48.61 -9.77
C LYS A 204 26.73 -48.44 -8.28
N THR A 205 25.76 -49.19 -7.77
CA THR A 205 25.49 -49.38 -6.35
C THR A 205 26.81 -49.76 -5.67
N PRO A 206 27.26 -49.05 -4.61
CA PRO A 206 28.45 -49.46 -3.90
C PRO A 206 28.15 -50.77 -3.19
N GLU A 207 28.93 -51.81 -3.54
CA GLU A 207 28.98 -53.09 -2.82
C GLU A 207 29.17 -52.83 -1.33
N LYS A 208 28.24 -53.35 -0.52
CA LYS A 208 28.41 -53.46 0.92
C LYS A 208 29.63 -54.33 1.20
N LYS A 209 30.78 -53.71 1.50
CA LYS A 209 31.87 -54.40 2.20
C LYS A 209 31.33 -54.85 3.55
N LYS A 210 31.23 -56.17 3.74
CA LYS A 210 31.04 -56.81 5.05
C LYS A 210 32.21 -56.36 5.95
N MET A 211 31.96 -55.47 6.88
CA MET A 211 32.85 -55.20 8.01
C MET A 211 32.57 -56.30 9.03
N MET A 212 33.54 -57.20 9.22
CA MET A 212 33.58 -58.08 10.39
C MET A 212 33.78 -57.21 11.65
N PRO A 213 33.17 -57.58 12.79
CA PRO A 213 33.41 -56.86 14.04
C PRO A 213 34.79 -57.22 14.58
N PRO A 214 35.65 -56.25 14.97
CA PRO A 214 36.80 -56.57 15.78
C PRO A 214 36.34 -56.88 17.20
N GLY A 215 36.93 -57.94 17.76
CA GLY A 215 36.62 -58.49 19.06
C GLY A 215 36.81 -57.52 20.21
N GLY A 216 36.16 -57.85 21.31
CA GLY A 216 36.21 -57.09 22.55
C GLY A 216 37.59 -57.04 23.18
N VAL A 217 37.78 -56.01 23.99
CA VAL A 217 38.71 -56.01 25.12
C VAL A 217 37.99 -55.33 26.29
N MET A 218 38.17 -55.96 27.45
CA MET A 218 37.57 -55.67 28.75
C MET A 218 37.92 -54.28 29.32
N LEU A 219 37.02 -53.86 30.22
CA LEU A 219 37.16 -52.90 31.34
C LEU A 219 38.55 -52.88 31.99
N PRO A 220 38.94 -51.76 32.63
CA PRO A 220 38.45 -51.43 33.98
C PRO A 220 37.38 -50.34 34.04
#